data_AF-A0A662WLI7-F1
#
_entry.id   AF-A0A662WLI7-F1
#
_cell.length_a   1.000
_cell.length_b   1.000
_cell.length_c   1.000
_cell.angle_alpha   90.00
_cell.angle_beta   90.00
_cell.angle_gamma   90.00
#
_symmetry.space_group_name_H-M   'P 1'
#
loop_
_entity.id
_entity.type
_entity.pdbx_description
1 polymer ?
#
loop_
_entity_poly.entity_id
_entity_poly.type
_entity_poly.pdbx_seq_one_letter_code
_entity_poly.pdbx_strand_id
1 'polypeptide(L)'
;MSEAVKPLQSLLDAFGARLARVEAQLGVEGAPAPAAPAAVPSAASVELSPQLEAYDEYVAQCLPPFLTASEKLGEDTRKLGEVTEKAFAAQRAYLLMASQCKKPAALNPEHLRDLQACIKEINSLRDNRSEFANHQNMVNEGIQALGWLCVEPAPKPFIESYVGGSDFWGNKIRVQFKTSNPDQIAFVTAFKGLLTELMAYVKAHHTTGVTWNPKGGDVAAYTPGAAAAPKPAAASGGGMTGIFAGIKAIDQSGGKTAGLKKVTKDMQTWRSEYKADGSAAPAAAASAPAAKKPAAPVKATKPPVCEQRNGNWQIEYQVGPEPLTVSDVNMKQQVYIFGCEGATILVEGKAKNIVLDSCKKSKLIFDDAVSSIEIVNCKGVQVQCKGRVPSVAIDKTDGCLVYISWEGREVQFVTSKSSEMNVAFPEGPGSDDYVEKPIPEQFVHKITDDLTISSDVSDLYSH
;
A
#
# COMPACT_ATOMS: atom_id res chain seq x y z
N MET A 1 20.83 36.13 -13.86
CA MET A 1 20.74 36.02 -12.38
C MET A 1 20.71 37.44 -11.83
N SER A 2 19.66 37.76 -11.07
CA SER A 2 19.34 39.12 -10.60
C SER A 2 20.44 39.70 -9.69
N GLU A 3 20.70 41.01 -9.83
CA GLU A 3 21.72 41.77 -9.06
C GLU A 3 21.54 41.75 -7.53
N ALA A 4 20.43 41.20 -7.03
CA ALA A 4 20.11 41.15 -5.60
C ALA A 4 20.96 40.17 -4.76
N VAL A 5 21.74 39.26 -5.36
CA VAL A 5 22.50 38.22 -4.61
C VAL A 5 23.98 38.59 -4.38
N LYS A 6 24.51 39.55 -5.15
CA LYS A 6 25.91 40.01 -5.01
C LYS A 6 26.26 40.57 -3.61
N PRO A 7 25.39 41.32 -2.91
CA PRO A 7 25.73 41.86 -1.60
C PRO A 7 25.95 40.78 -0.53
N LEU A 8 25.27 39.64 -0.64
CA LEU A 8 25.33 38.55 0.34
C LEU A 8 26.64 37.75 0.21
N GLN A 9 27.08 37.51 -1.03
CA GLN A 9 28.33 36.81 -1.31
C GLN A 9 29.54 37.60 -0.80
N SER A 10 29.57 38.92 -1.03
CA SER A 10 30.62 39.80 -0.52
C SER A 10 30.68 39.83 1.00
N LEU A 11 29.55 39.63 1.69
CA LEU A 11 29.48 39.61 3.15
C LEU A 11 30.05 38.29 3.73
N LEU A 12 29.80 37.17 3.05
CA LEU A 12 30.38 35.86 3.35
C LEU A 12 31.90 35.82 3.12
N ASP A 13 32.36 36.40 2.01
CA ASP A 13 33.80 36.48 1.70
C ASP A 13 34.52 37.39 2.72
N ALA A 14 33.90 38.49 3.13
CA ALA A 14 34.41 39.35 4.19
C ALA A 14 34.44 38.66 5.56
N PHE A 15 33.49 37.76 5.85
CA PHE A 15 33.51 36.93 7.06
C PHE A 15 34.66 35.91 7.04
N GLY A 16 34.88 35.23 5.91
CA GLY A 16 35.98 34.29 5.73
C GLY A 16 37.35 34.96 5.90
N ALA A 17 37.52 36.15 5.33
CA ALA A 17 38.75 36.93 5.47
C ALA A 17 39.00 37.43 6.92
N ARG A 18 37.93 37.70 7.69
CA ARG A 18 38.05 38.07 9.11
C ARG A 18 38.41 36.88 9.99
N LEU A 19 37.87 35.69 9.70
CA LEU A 19 38.22 34.44 10.38
C LEU A 19 39.69 34.08 10.17
N ALA A 20 40.18 34.15 8.93
CA ALA A 20 41.58 33.88 8.62
C ALA A 20 42.56 34.85 9.34
N ARG A 21 42.16 36.11 9.56
CA ARG A 21 42.95 37.08 10.36
C ARG A 21 42.93 36.78 11.85
N VAL A 22 41.83 36.26 12.38
CA VAL A 22 41.73 35.83 13.78
C VAL A 22 42.59 34.60 14.03
N GLU A 23 42.60 33.64 13.10
CA GLU A 23 43.47 32.45 13.16
C GLU A 23 44.97 32.83 13.12
N ALA A 24 45.34 33.82 12.29
CA ALA A 24 46.70 34.35 12.25
C ALA A 24 47.10 35.12 13.53
N GLN A 25 46.15 35.73 14.24
CA GLN A 25 46.40 36.40 15.54
C GLN A 25 46.52 35.42 16.72
N LEU A 26 46.03 34.19 16.57
CA LEU A 26 46.03 33.16 17.62
C LEU A 26 47.26 32.23 17.58
N GLY A 27 48.17 32.40 16.61
CA GLY A 27 49.54 31.86 16.66
C GLY A 27 49.67 30.33 16.72
N VAL A 28 48.77 29.58 16.07
CA VAL A 28 48.83 28.12 16.04
C VAL A 28 49.61 27.63 14.81
N GLU A 29 50.95 27.62 14.90
CA GLU A 29 51.85 26.93 13.94
C GLU A 29 52.26 25.54 14.48
N GLY A 30 52.31 24.55 13.58
CA GLY A 30 52.40 23.11 13.88
C GLY A 30 53.79 22.52 14.18
N ALA A 31 53.81 21.22 14.47
CA ALA A 31 55.00 20.39 14.73
C ALA A 31 54.87 18.98 14.09
N PRO A 32 55.98 18.24 13.85
CA PRO A 32 56.30 17.65 12.54
C PRO A 32 55.90 16.16 12.36
N ALA A 33 55.89 15.73 11.10
CA ALA A 33 55.51 14.40 10.63
C ALA A 33 56.48 13.27 11.02
N PRO A 34 55.96 12.05 11.24
CA PRO A 34 56.65 10.84 10.82
C PRO A 34 55.78 9.91 9.94
N ALA A 35 56.47 9.32 8.95
CA ALA A 35 56.18 8.13 8.14
C ALA A 35 54.75 7.88 7.62
N ALA A 36 54.64 7.84 6.29
CA ALA A 36 53.42 7.56 5.53
C ALA A 36 52.72 6.25 5.96
N PRO A 37 51.42 6.30 6.34
CA PRO A 37 50.54 5.18 6.14
C PRO A 37 49.98 5.20 4.71
N ALA A 38 49.75 4.01 4.19
CA ALA A 38 49.31 3.72 2.83
C ALA A 38 48.18 4.62 2.34
N ALA A 39 48.18 4.89 1.03
CA ALA A 39 47.14 5.62 0.32
C ALA A 39 45.75 5.25 0.83
N VAL A 40 45.11 6.21 1.49
CA VAL A 40 43.68 6.13 1.81
C VAL A 40 42.98 6.04 0.45
N PRO A 41 42.14 5.01 0.20
CA PRO A 41 41.39 4.96 -1.03
C PRO A 41 40.55 6.23 -1.09
N SER A 42 40.67 6.95 -2.22
CA SER A 42 39.79 8.06 -2.58
C SER A 42 38.37 7.66 -2.21
N ALA A 43 37.73 8.46 -1.35
CA ALA A 43 36.35 8.23 -0.94
C ALA A 43 35.51 8.11 -2.22
N ALA A 44 35.13 6.88 -2.55
CA ALA A 44 34.34 6.58 -3.72
C ALA A 44 33.07 7.42 -3.62
N SER A 45 32.80 8.20 -4.65
CA SER A 45 31.48 8.81 -4.84
C SER A 45 30.43 7.72 -4.70
N VAL A 46 29.62 7.78 -3.65
CA VAL A 46 28.53 6.83 -3.44
C VAL A 46 27.51 7.11 -4.53
N GLU A 47 27.55 6.30 -5.59
CA GLU A 47 26.55 6.31 -6.65
C GLU A 47 25.21 5.87 -6.04
N LEU A 48 24.20 6.75 -6.11
CA LEU A 48 22.88 6.47 -5.56
C LEU A 48 22.22 5.36 -6.38
N SER A 49 21.39 4.53 -5.75
CA SER A 49 20.65 3.52 -6.52
C SER A 49 19.62 4.19 -7.42
N PRO A 50 19.31 3.63 -8.61
CA PRO A 50 18.29 4.18 -9.51
C PRO A 50 16.92 4.35 -8.85
N GLN A 51 16.58 3.50 -7.87
CA GLN A 51 15.36 3.63 -7.09
C GLN A 51 15.40 4.87 -6.18
N LEU A 52 16.53 5.14 -5.54
CA LEU A 52 16.66 6.30 -4.66
C LEU A 52 16.71 7.61 -5.44
N GLU A 53 17.35 7.62 -6.61
CA GLU A 53 17.31 8.77 -7.53
C GLU A 53 15.88 9.05 -8.02
N ALA A 54 15.14 8.01 -8.41
CA ALA A 54 13.74 8.15 -8.80
C ALA A 54 12.84 8.62 -7.65
N TYR A 55 13.14 8.23 -6.41
CA TYR A 55 12.45 8.75 -5.23
C TYR A 55 12.75 10.24 -5.02
N ASP A 56 14.01 10.65 -5.16
CA ASP A 56 14.42 12.04 -5.00
C ASP A 56 13.80 12.95 -6.06
N GLU A 57 13.74 12.49 -7.31
CA GLU A 57 13.05 13.19 -8.39
C GLU A 57 11.55 13.32 -8.11
N TYR A 58 10.89 12.22 -7.71
CA TYR A 58 9.49 12.20 -7.31
C TYR A 58 9.21 13.21 -6.19
N VAL A 59 9.98 13.17 -5.09
CA VAL A 59 9.78 14.08 -3.95
C VAL A 59 10.02 15.52 -4.37
N ALA A 60 11.08 15.81 -5.13
CA ALA A 60 11.38 17.14 -5.61
C ALA A 60 10.27 17.72 -6.52
N GLN A 61 9.57 16.87 -7.26
CA GLN A 61 8.47 17.29 -8.14
C GLN A 61 7.14 17.45 -7.39
N CYS A 62 6.82 16.52 -6.48
CA CYS A 62 5.46 16.40 -5.95
C CYS A 62 5.27 17.00 -4.55
N LEU A 63 6.31 17.08 -3.72
CA LEU A 63 6.22 17.59 -2.36
C LEU A 63 6.13 19.13 -2.29
N PRO A 64 6.95 19.92 -3.03
CA PRO A 64 6.90 21.38 -2.95
C PRO A 64 5.55 22.02 -3.26
N PRO A 65 4.76 21.55 -4.26
CA PRO A 65 3.41 22.05 -4.48
C PRO A 65 2.50 21.89 -3.26
N PHE A 66 2.62 20.77 -2.54
CA PHE A 66 1.85 20.53 -1.32
C PHE A 66 2.26 21.45 -0.17
N LEU A 67 3.57 21.64 0.03
CA LEU A 67 4.10 22.57 1.05
C LEU A 67 3.64 24.01 0.78
N THR A 68 3.76 24.45 -0.47
CA THR A 68 3.30 25.78 -0.90
C THR A 68 1.80 25.96 -0.67
N ALA A 69 0.98 24.96 -1.00
CA ALA A 69 -0.47 25.02 -0.78
C ALA A 69 -0.82 25.01 0.73
N SER A 70 -0.05 24.28 1.53
CA SER A 70 -0.18 24.24 2.99
C SER A 70 0.14 25.58 3.63
N GLU A 71 1.23 26.23 3.22
CA GLU A 71 1.61 27.55 3.73
C GLU A 71 0.56 28.63 3.44
N LYS A 72 -0.01 28.61 2.24
CA LYS A 72 -1.02 29.58 1.81
C LYS A 72 -2.30 29.56 2.65
N LEU A 73 -2.67 28.41 3.20
CA LEU A 73 -3.92 28.23 3.95
C LEU A 73 -3.79 28.58 5.44
N GLY A 74 -2.58 28.87 5.92
CA GLY A 74 -2.32 29.35 7.28
C GLY A 74 -1.61 28.34 8.18
N GLU A 75 -1.52 28.66 9.47
CA GLU A 75 -0.66 27.94 10.41
C GLU A 75 -1.06 26.46 10.62
N ASP A 76 -2.36 26.17 10.72
CA ASP A 76 -2.89 24.82 10.93
C ASP A 76 -2.46 23.85 9.82
N THR A 77 -2.47 24.32 8.57
CA THR A 77 -2.11 23.53 7.40
C THR A 77 -0.62 23.55 7.13
N ARG A 78 0.08 24.69 7.36
CA ARG A 78 1.54 24.77 7.31
C ARG A 78 2.21 23.69 8.17
N LYS A 79 1.75 23.50 9.41
CA LYS A 79 2.30 22.49 10.32
C LYS A 79 2.10 21.06 9.80
N LEU A 80 0.96 20.78 9.15
CA LEU A 80 0.74 19.49 8.47
C LEU A 80 1.77 19.29 7.33
N GLY A 81 2.06 20.35 6.57
CA GLY A 81 3.08 20.36 5.53
C GLY A 81 4.47 20.04 6.08
N GLU A 82 4.91 20.75 7.12
CA GLU A 82 6.22 20.55 7.76
C GLU A 82 6.43 19.12 8.27
N VAL A 83 5.42 18.53 8.92
CA VAL A 83 5.53 17.16 9.41
C VAL A 83 5.48 16.14 8.27
N THR A 84 4.72 16.43 7.21
CA THR A 84 4.73 15.61 5.99
C THR A 84 6.10 15.61 5.33
N GLU A 85 6.77 16.75 5.21
CA GLU A 85 8.14 16.84 4.68
C GLU A 85 9.11 15.97 5.48
N LYS A 86 9.08 16.07 6.82
CA LYS A 86 9.88 15.22 7.70
C LYS A 86 9.58 13.73 7.49
N ALA A 87 8.31 13.36 7.29
CA ALA A 87 7.92 11.98 7.06
C ALA A 87 8.48 11.42 5.74
N PHE A 88 8.48 12.22 4.67
CA PHE A 88 9.09 11.85 3.39
C PHE A 88 10.62 11.78 3.48
N ALA A 89 11.26 12.66 4.26
CA ALA A 89 12.69 12.56 4.55
C ALA A 89 13.03 11.27 5.33
N ALA A 90 12.21 10.88 6.31
CA ALA A 90 12.37 9.63 7.05
C ALA A 90 12.19 8.40 6.15
N GLN A 91 11.21 8.44 5.24
CA GLN A 91 11.04 7.39 4.23
C GLN A 91 12.26 7.28 3.30
N ARG A 92 12.82 8.40 2.83
CA ARG A 92 14.06 8.43 2.06
C ARG A 92 15.21 7.76 2.82
N ALA A 93 15.38 8.08 4.10
CA ALA A 93 16.44 7.51 4.94
C ALA A 93 16.33 5.98 5.04
N TYR A 94 15.12 5.46 5.16
CA TYR A 94 14.86 4.03 5.14
C TYR A 94 15.19 3.40 3.78
N LEU A 95 14.81 4.03 2.67
CA LEU A 95 15.11 3.53 1.32
C LEU A 95 16.61 3.54 1.02
N LEU A 96 17.33 4.55 1.49
CA LEU A 96 18.79 4.60 1.42
C LEU A 96 19.43 3.43 2.17
N MET A 97 19.00 3.17 3.41
CA MET A 97 19.44 2.00 4.17
C MET A 97 19.17 0.70 3.40
N ALA A 98 17.95 0.52 2.88
CA ALA A 98 17.60 -0.66 2.11
C ALA A 98 18.46 -0.85 0.85
N SER A 99 18.87 0.25 0.19
CA SER A 99 19.77 0.20 -0.97
C SER A 99 21.21 -0.21 -0.64
N GLN A 100 21.62 -0.09 0.63
CA GLN A 100 22.97 -0.40 1.08
C GLN A 100 23.06 -1.73 1.85
N CYS A 101 21.93 -2.24 2.33
CA CYS A 101 21.88 -3.41 3.19
C CYS A 101 21.16 -4.58 2.54
N LYS A 102 21.49 -5.78 3.00
CA LYS A 102 20.68 -6.99 2.77
C LYS A 102 19.39 -6.89 3.57
N LYS A 103 18.32 -7.50 3.05
CA LYS A 103 17.07 -7.61 3.78
C LYS A 103 17.28 -8.40 5.08
N PRO A 104 16.96 -7.84 6.26
CA PRO A 104 17.10 -8.55 7.51
C PRO A 104 16.01 -9.62 7.64
N ALA A 105 16.27 -10.67 8.43
CA ALA A 105 15.29 -11.73 8.69
C ALA A 105 14.03 -11.20 9.40
N ALA A 106 14.20 -10.17 10.24
CA ALA A 106 13.12 -9.41 10.84
C ALA A 106 13.46 -7.92 10.79
N LEU A 107 12.50 -7.09 10.42
CA LEU A 107 12.65 -5.64 10.44
C LEU A 107 12.57 -5.14 11.88
N ASN A 108 13.62 -4.48 12.34
CA ASN A 108 13.62 -3.82 13.64
C ASN A 108 12.75 -2.54 13.56
N PRO A 109 11.73 -2.38 14.43
CA PRO A 109 10.90 -1.18 14.48
C PRO A 109 11.69 0.13 14.59
N GLU A 110 12.90 0.07 15.15
CA GLU A 110 13.76 1.23 15.32
C GLU A 110 14.17 1.91 14.00
N HIS A 111 14.19 1.16 12.89
CA HIS A 111 14.48 1.76 11.57
C HIS A 111 13.35 2.65 11.04
N LEU A 112 12.17 2.60 11.66
CA LEU A 112 11.01 3.40 11.29
C LEU A 112 10.67 4.45 12.33
N ARG A 113 11.49 4.60 13.39
CA ARG A 113 11.20 5.48 14.53
C ARG A 113 10.84 6.90 14.09
N ASP A 114 11.62 7.48 13.19
CA ASP A 114 11.42 8.87 12.75
C ASP A 114 10.12 9.01 11.93
N LEU A 115 9.80 8.02 11.10
CA LEU A 115 8.53 7.99 10.36
C LEU A 115 7.35 7.84 11.32
N GLN A 116 7.45 6.93 12.30
CA GLN A 116 6.41 6.72 13.31
C GLN A 116 6.21 7.96 14.19
N ALA A 117 7.28 8.70 14.50
CA ALA A 117 7.20 9.97 15.21
C ALA A 117 6.42 11.01 14.41
N CYS A 118 6.67 11.14 13.10
CA CYS A 118 5.93 12.04 12.22
C CYS A 118 4.45 11.66 12.13
N ILE A 119 4.13 10.37 11.99
CA ILE A 119 2.75 9.88 11.96
C ILE A 119 2.02 10.22 13.27
N LYS A 120 2.68 9.98 14.41
CA LYS A 120 2.15 10.33 15.73
C LYS A 120 1.94 11.84 15.89
N GLU A 121 2.88 12.65 15.40
CA GLU A 121 2.77 14.10 15.43
C GLU A 121 1.57 14.57 14.59
N ILE A 122 1.41 14.11 13.35
CA ILE A 122 0.23 14.42 12.52
C ILE A 122 -1.08 14.01 13.23
N ASN A 123 -1.11 12.85 13.88
CA ASN A 123 -2.28 12.41 14.62
C ASN A 123 -2.63 13.37 15.77
N SER A 124 -1.62 13.89 16.47
CA SER A 124 -1.80 14.85 17.56
C SER A 124 -2.25 16.25 17.10
N LEU A 125 -2.08 16.58 15.81
CA LEU A 125 -2.54 17.84 15.23
C LEU A 125 -4.03 17.84 14.90
N ARG A 126 -4.74 16.71 15.09
CA ARG A 126 -6.16 16.62 14.81
C ARG A 126 -6.99 17.28 15.90
N ASP A 127 -7.81 18.22 15.49
CA ASP A 127 -8.86 18.82 16.31
C ASP A 127 -10.18 18.85 15.51
N ASN A 128 -11.13 18.01 15.91
CA ASN A 128 -12.45 17.92 15.25
C ASN A 128 -13.30 19.19 15.41
N ARG A 129 -12.87 20.15 16.24
CA ARG A 129 -13.51 21.46 16.42
C ARG A 129 -12.89 22.55 15.54
N SER A 130 -11.72 22.29 14.95
CA SER A 130 -11.06 23.23 14.03
C SER A 130 -11.83 23.33 12.72
N GLU A 131 -11.80 24.52 12.11
CA GLU A 131 -12.29 24.72 10.74
C GLU A 131 -11.47 23.93 9.70
N PHE A 132 -10.24 23.53 10.05
CA PHE A 132 -9.35 22.69 9.26
C PHE A 132 -9.43 21.19 9.62
N ALA A 133 -10.44 20.76 10.38
CA ALA A 133 -10.60 19.36 10.77
C ALA A 133 -10.58 18.41 9.57
N ASN A 134 -11.20 18.79 8.44
CA ASN A 134 -11.18 17.97 7.23
C ASN A 134 -9.77 17.84 6.64
N HIS A 135 -8.95 18.90 6.68
CA HIS A 135 -7.55 18.90 6.20
C HIS A 135 -6.65 18.03 7.08
N GLN A 136 -6.78 18.20 8.40
CA GLN A 136 -6.05 17.40 9.38
C GLN A 136 -6.38 15.92 9.24
N ASN A 137 -7.67 15.59 9.07
CA ASN A 137 -8.11 14.21 8.82
C ASN A 137 -7.60 13.68 7.46
N MET A 138 -7.65 14.49 6.40
CA MET A 138 -7.13 14.12 5.08
C MET A 138 -5.64 13.74 5.14
N VAL A 139 -4.81 14.57 5.79
CA VAL A 139 -3.37 14.33 5.93
C VAL A 139 -3.10 13.16 6.87
N ASN A 140 -3.81 13.06 7.99
CA ASN A 140 -3.66 11.94 8.93
C ASN A 140 -4.00 10.57 8.33
N GLU A 141 -5.06 10.48 7.52
CA GLU A 141 -5.38 9.23 6.81
C GLU A 141 -4.34 8.96 5.71
N GLY A 142 -3.99 9.97 4.93
CA GLY A 142 -3.09 9.79 3.78
C GLY A 142 -1.65 9.46 4.18
N ILE A 143 -1.13 10.05 5.26
CA ILE A 143 0.26 9.83 5.68
C ILE A 143 0.54 8.37 6.10
N GLN A 144 -0.50 7.62 6.48
CA GLN A 144 -0.36 6.19 6.78
C GLN A 144 0.09 5.37 5.56
N ALA A 145 -0.10 5.89 4.35
CA ALA A 145 0.41 5.29 3.11
C ALA A 145 1.92 5.03 3.17
N LEU A 146 2.69 5.85 3.91
CA LEU A 146 4.14 5.68 4.06
C LEU A 146 4.52 4.39 4.79
N GLY A 147 3.58 3.73 5.47
CA GLY A 147 3.74 2.40 6.07
C GLY A 147 3.99 1.27 5.06
N TRP A 148 3.87 1.52 3.75
CA TRP A 148 4.14 0.54 2.70
C TRP A 148 5.54 -0.08 2.78
N LEU A 149 6.49 0.60 3.44
CA LEU A 149 7.87 0.13 3.69
C LEU A 149 7.95 -1.25 4.35
N CYS A 150 6.89 -1.66 5.04
CA CYS A 150 6.77 -2.96 5.70
C CYS A 150 5.77 -3.92 5.04
N VAL A 151 5.27 -3.58 3.84
CA VAL A 151 4.18 -4.30 3.19
C VAL A 151 4.71 -5.16 2.05
N GLU A 152 4.43 -6.45 2.14
CA GLU A 152 4.74 -7.45 1.12
C GLU A 152 3.57 -8.44 0.98
N PRO A 153 3.29 -8.98 -0.21
CA PRO A 153 3.91 -8.67 -1.50
C PRO A 153 3.19 -7.52 -2.24
N ALA A 154 2.29 -6.78 -1.58
CA ALA A 154 1.36 -5.87 -2.25
C ALA A 154 1.38 -4.44 -1.68
N PRO A 155 2.51 -3.72 -1.74
CA PRO A 155 2.61 -2.35 -1.20
C PRO A 155 1.78 -1.33 -1.99
N LYS A 156 1.63 -1.50 -3.31
CA LYS A 156 0.81 -0.59 -4.14
C LYS A 156 -0.68 -0.60 -3.72
N PRO A 157 -1.36 -1.75 -3.60
CA PRO A 157 -2.73 -1.80 -3.06
C PRO A 157 -2.88 -1.22 -1.66
N PHE A 158 -1.86 -1.34 -0.80
CA PHE A 158 -1.87 -0.74 0.53
C PHE A 158 -1.89 0.80 0.45
N ILE A 159 -1.04 1.39 -0.39
CA ILE A 159 -1.04 2.84 -0.63
C ILE A 159 -2.39 3.29 -1.21
N GLU A 160 -2.95 2.54 -2.16
CA GLU A 160 -4.24 2.84 -2.81
C GLU A 160 -5.39 2.98 -1.79
N SER A 161 -5.44 2.13 -0.77
CA SER A 161 -6.44 2.21 0.30
C SER A 161 -6.34 3.52 1.10
N TYR A 162 -5.15 3.97 1.45
CA TYR A 162 -4.94 5.23 2.18
C TYR A 162 -5.13 6.47 1.31
N VAL A 163 -4.85 6.38 0.00
CA VAL A 163 -5.25 7.41 -0.96
C VAL A 163 -6.78 7.55 -0.94
N GLY A 164 -7.52 6.43 -0.98
CA GLY A 164 -8.98 6.44 -0.89
C GLY A 164 -9.51 7.06 0.41
N GLY A 165 -8.95 6.67 1.56
CA GLY A 165 -9.30 7.23 2.87
C GLY A 165 -9.01 8.73 3.00
N SER A 166 -7.87 9.17 2.47
CA SER A 166 -7.52 10.60 2.38
C SER A 166 -8.50 11.35 1.45
N ASP A 167 -8.84 10.77 0.30
CA ASP A 167 -9.70 11.39 -0.71
C ASP A 167 -11.14 11.58 -0.23
N PHE A 168 -11.63 10.74 0.68
CA PHE A 168 -12.92 10.94 1.35
C PHE A 168 -12.98 12.30 2.06
N TRP A 169 -11.95 12.64 2.85
CA TRP A 169 -11.84 13.94 3.51
C TRP A 169 -11.57 15.06 2.52
N GLY A 170 -10.72 14.81 1.52
CA GLY A 170 -10.48 15.73 0.41
C GLY A 170 -11.75 16.11 -0.36
N ASN A 171 -12.67 15.16 -0.54
CA ASN A 171 -13.97 15.40 -1.17
C ASN A 171 -14.87 16.32 -0.35
N LYS A 172 -14.83 16.23 1.00
CA LYS A 172 -15.56 17.17 1.85
C LYS A 172 -15.05 18.60 1.67
N ILE A 173 -13.72 18.78 1.65
CA ILE A 173 -13.09 20.08 1.39
C ILE A 173 -13.49 20.59 0.00
N ARG A 174 -13.40 19.74 -1.03
CA ARG A 174 -13.82 20.12 -2.39
C ARG A 174 -15.28 20.54 -2.46
N VAL A 175 -16.19 19.79 -1.84
CA VAL A 175 -17.62 20.13 -1.80
C VAL A 175 -17.84 21.48 -1.11
N GLN A 176 -17.15 21.72 0.00
CA GLN A 176 -17.27 22.96 0.79
C GLN A 176 -16.71 24.19 0.06
N PHE A 177 -15.60 24.04 -0.68
CA PHE A 177 -14.83 25.19 -1.19
C PHE A 177 -14.76 25.33 -2.72
N LYS A 178 -15.34 24.41 -3.50
CA LYS A 178 -15.24 24.37 -4.97
C LYS A 178 -15.58 25.68 -5.70
N THR A 179 -16.44 26.52 -5.13
CA THR A 179 -16.85 27.80 -5.74
C THR A 179 -16.36 29.03 -4.97
N SER A 180 -15.74 28.86 -3.81
CA SER A 180 -15.42 29.95 -2.88
C SER A 180 -13.93 30.15 -2.66
N ASN A 181 -13.13 29.09 -2.63
CA ASN A 181 -11.70 29.19 -2.36
C ASN A 181 -10.88 28.16 -3.17
N PRO A 182 -10.21 28.60 -4.26
CA PRO A 182 -9.40 27.70 -5.08
C PRO A 182 -8.13 27.18 -4.40
N ASP A 183 -7.59 27.90 -3.41
CA ASP A 183 -6.39 27.44 -2.66
C ASP A 183 -6.70 26.18 -1.84
N GLN A 184 -7.94 26.03 -1.35
CA GLN A 184 -8.40 24.82 -0.68
C GLN A 184 -8.38 23.62 -1.65
N ILE A 185 -8.77 23.84 -2.90
CA ILE A 185 -8.75 22.80 -3.94
C ILE A 185 -7.31 22.45 -4.33
N ALA A 186 -6.43 23.44 -4.38
CA ALA A 186 -5.00 23.23 -4.66
C ALA A 186 -4.34 22.37 -3.58
N PHE A 187 -4.61 22.60 -2.30
CA PHE A 187 -4.12 21.77 -1.18
C PHE A 187 -4.52 20.30 -1.35
N VAL A 188 -5.81 20.05 -1.57
CA VAL A 188 -6.34 18.69 -1.73
C VAL A 188 -5.73 18.01 -2.96
N THR A 189 -5.61 18.74 -4.07
CA THR A 189 -5.06 18.23 -5.33
C THR A 189 -3.58 17.88 -5.19
N ALA A 190 -2.80 18.75 -4.55
CA ALA A 190 -1.37 18.55 -4.34
C ALA A 190 -1.09 17.34 -3.44
N PHE A 191 -1.80 17.20 -2.31
CA PHE A 191 -1.60 16.05 -1.42
C PHE A 191 -2.04 14.73 -2.05
N LYS A 192 -3.17 14.71 -2.77
CA LYS A 192 -3.59 13.52 -3.53
C LYS A 192 -2.56 13.15 -4.60
N GLY A 193 -2.05 14.15 -5.32
CA GLY A 193 -1.00 13.97 -6.32
C GLY A 193 0.25 13.34 -5.73
N LEU A 194 0.72 13.87 -4.59
CA LEU A 194 1.86 13.32 -3.84
C LEU A 194 1.70 11.82 -3.56
N LEU A 195 0.56 11.39 -3.00
CA LEU A 195 0.34 9.98 -2.67
C LEU A 195 0.09 9.10 -3.91
N THR A 196 -0.50 9.66 -4.97
CA THR A 196 -0.72 8.93 -6.24
C THR A 196 0.60 8.67 -6.95
N GLU A 197 1.52 9.64 -6.95
CA GLU A 197 2.86 9.48 -7.53
C GLU A 197 3.75 8.58 -6.66
N LEU A 198 3.59 8.58 -5.33
CA LEU A 198 4.20 7.56 -4.47
C LEU A 198 3.77 6.14 -4.88
N MET A 199 2.49 5.94 -5.18
CA MET A 199 1.97 4.65 -5.66
C MET A 199 2.60 4.26 -7.00
N ALA A 200 2.80 5.22 -7.92
CA ALA A 200 3.46 4.99 -9.21
C ALA A 200 4.94 4.62 -9.03
N TYR A 201 5.66 5.35 -8.18
CA TYR A 201 7.05 5.07 -7.79
C TYR A 201 7.18 3.64 -7.22
N VAL A 202 6.33 3.27 -6.25
CA VAL A 202 6.36 1.94 -5.63
C VAL A 202 6.04 0.85 -6.64
N LYS A 203 5.09 1.07 -7.55
CA LYS A 203 4.78 0.12 -8.62
C LYS A 203 6.00 -0.14 -9.51
N ALA A 204 6.75 0.91 -9.86
CA ALA A 204 7.90 0.83 -10.77
C ALA A 204 9.16 0.24 -10.11
N HIS A 205 9.42 0.58 -8.85
CA HIS A 205 10.71 0.28 -8.20
C HIS A 205 10.64 -0.74 -7.06
N HIS A 206 9.45 -0.98 -6.51
CA HIS A 206 9.22 -1.76 -5.28
C HIS A 206 7.95 -2.63 -5.37
N THR A 207 7.70 -3.24 -6.53
CA THR A 207 6.43 -3.89 -6.89
C THR A 207 5.93 -4.88 -5.85
N THR A 208 6.84 -5.66 -5.25
CA THR A 208 6.53 -6.71 -4.26
C THR A 208 6.99 -6.40 -2.83
N GLY A 209 7.38 -5.16 -2.57
CA GLY A 209 8.00 -4.74 -1.31
C GLY A 209 9.24 -3.89 -1.57
N VAL A 210 9.79 -3.33 -0.49
CA VAL A 210 11.04 -2.56 -0.54
C VAL A 210 12.14 -3.43 -1.16
N THR A 211 12.86 -2.84 -2.11
CA THR A 211 13.94 -3.51 -2.84
C THR A 211 15.22 -3.35 -2.05
N TRP A 212 15.71 -4.45 -1.48
CA TRP A 212 16.95 -4.49 -0.73
C TRP A 212 18.13 -4.85 -1.62
N ASN A 213 19.34 -4.46 -1.23
CA ASN A 213 20.55 -4.84 -1.94
C ASN A 213 21.04 -6.24 -1.50
N PRO A 214 20.96 -7.28 -2.35
CA PRO A 214 21.37 -8.63 -1.97
C PRO A 214 22.87 -8.77 -1.67
N LYS A 215 23.68 -7.82 -2.16
CA LYS A 215 25.12 -7.72 -1.93
C LYS A 215 25.47 -6.68 -0.85
N GLY A 216 24.47 -6.08 -0.21
CA GLY A 216 24.63 -5.06 0.81
C GLY A 216 25.22 -5.56 2.12
N GLY A 217 25.52 -4.62 3.00
CA GLY A 217 25.93 -4.87 4.38
C GLY A 217 24.78 -5.39 5.26
N ASP A 218 25.07 -5.66 6.53
CA ASP A 218 24.05 -5.96 7.53
C ASP A 218 23.36 -4.67 7.98
N VAL A 219 22.04 -4.70 8.15
CA VAL A 219 21.25 -3.59 8.69
C VAL A 219 21.67 -3.24 10.11
N ALA A 220 22.05 -4.23 10.93
CA ALA A 220 22.48 -4.00 12.30
C ALA A 220 23.78 -3.18 12.40
N ALA A 221 24.60 -3.21 11.35
CA ALA A 221 25.84 -2.44 11.24
C ALA A 221 25.66 -1.11 10.49
N TYR A 222 24.43 -0.80 10.02
CA TYR A 222 24.16 0.43 9.28
C TYR A 222 24.19 1.64 10.22
N THR A 223 25.05 2.61 9.92
CA THR A 223 25.09 3.91 10.59
C THR A 223 24.60 5.00 9.62
N PRO A 224 23.54 5.75 9.97
CA PRO A 224 23.15 6.93 9.20
C PRO A 224 24.30 7.94 9.23
N GLY A 225 24.99 8.16 8.10
CA GLY A 225 26.09 9.14 8.01
C GLY A 225 27.30 8.75 7.16
N ALA A 226 27.37 7.54 6.59
CA ALA A 226 28.42 7.20 5.60
C ALA A 226 28.17 7.82 4.20
N ALA A 227 27.14 8.65 4.03
CA ALA A 227 26.88 9.40 2.81
C ALA A 227 26.61 10.88 3.15
N ALA A 228 27.37 11.76 2.50
CA ALA A 228 27.41 13.19 2.73
C ALA A 228 26.14 13.93 2.32
N ALA A 229 26.00 15.15 2.85
CA ALA A 229 24.92 16.11 2.65
C ALA A 229 24.53 16.35 1.17
N PRO A 230 23.26 16.73 0.90
CA PRO A 230 22.77 16.96 -0.47
C PRO A 230 23.50 18.15 -1.11
N LYS A 231 23.92 17.97 -2.37
CA LYS A 231 24.50 19.04 -3.19
C LYS A 231 23.38 19.93 -3.75
N PRO A 232 23.55 21.28 -3.84
CA PRO A 232 22.58 22.15 -4.49
C PRO A 232 22.43 21.80 -5.97
N ALA A 233 21.18 21.72 -6.44
CA ALA A 233 20.84 21.43 -7.82
C ALA A 233 21.45 22.47 -8.79
N ALA A 234 22.25 22.00 -9.75
CA ALA A 234 22.61 22.79 -10.91
C ALA A 234 21.46 22.77 -11.91
N ALA A 235 20.98 23.94 -12.30
CA ALA A 235 20.03 24.09 -13.39
C ALA A 235 20.65 23.56 -14.69
N SER A 236 20.09 22.48 -15.23
CA SER A 236 20.23 22.13 -16.64
C SER A 236 18.85 22.20 -17.28
N GLY A 237 18.68 23.24 -18.10
CA GLY A 237 17.51 23.39 -18.94
C GLY A 237 17.56 22.43 -20.10
N GLY A 238 16.37 21.98 -20.51
CA GLY A 238 16.13 21.39 -21.82
C GLY A 238 16.44 19.90 -21.89
N GLY A 239 15.39 19.08 -21.75
CA GLY A 239 15.49 17.70 -22.19
C GLY A 239 14.56 16.70 -21.54
N MET A 240 13.27 17.00 -21.30
CA MET A 240 12.29 15.92 -21.11
C MET A 240 10.85 16.21 -21.55
N THR A 241 10.68 17.10 -22.53
CA THR A 241 9.43 17.25 -23.29
C THR A 241 9.16 16.08 -24.27
N GLY A 242 10.10 15.12 -24.40
CA GLY A 242 9.99 13.99 -25.34
C GLY A 242 9.41 12.69 -24.78
N ILE A 243 9.34 12.50 -23.45
CA ILE A 243 8.84 11.22 -22.87
C ILE A 243 7.35 11.31 -22.51
N PHE A 244 6.84 12.49 -22.16
CA PHE A 244 5.41 12.71 -21.92
C PHE A 244 4.55 12.81 -23.20
N ALA A 245 5.17 12.86 -24.38
CA ALA A 245 4.47 12.69 -25.66
C ALA A 245 4.18 11.20 -25.99
N GLY A 246 4.85 10.25 -25.31
CA GLY A 246 4.70 8.81 -25.56
C GLY A 246 3.48 8.14 -24.90
N ILE A 247 2.85 8.79 -23.91
CA ILE A 247 1.67 8.27 -23.22
C ILE A 247 0.36 8.67 -23.93
N LYS A 248 0.40 9.68 -24.81
CA LYS A 248 -0.73 10.06 -25.68
C LYS A 248 -0.80 9.25 -26.99
N ALA A 249 0.17 8.36 -27.22
CA ALA A 249 0.21 7.45 -28.37
C ALA A 249 -0.14 5.99 -28.01
N ILE A 250 -0.71 5.76 -26.81
CA ILE A 250 -1.27 4.47 -26.41
C ILE A 250 -2.79 4.62 -26.37
N ASP A 251 -3.35 4.94 -27.52
CA ASP A 251 -4.72 4.61 -27.87
C ASP A 251 -4.72 3.12 -28.25
N GLN A 252 -5.17 2.26 -27.33
CA GLN A 252 -5.34 0.84 -27.58
C GLN A 252 -6.73 0.56 -28.14
N SER A 253 -7.01 1.11 -29.32
CA SER A 253 -8.09 0.66 -30.20
C SER A 253 -7.48 0.21 -31.55
N GLY A 254 -7.38 -1.12 -31.73
CA GLY A 254 -6.93 -1.71 -32.99
C GLY A 254 -5.82 -2.75 -32.82
N GLY A 255 -6.18 -4.02 -32.82
CA GLY A 255 -5.27 -5.13 -32.57
C GLY A 255 -4.15 -5.34 -33.61
N LYS A 256 -3.04 -5.93 -33.16
CA LYS A 256 -2.37 -7.14 -33.70
C LYS A 256 -0.92 -7.24 -33.18
N THR A 257 -0.70 -8.18 -32.26
CA THR A 257 0.21 -9.34 -32.35
C THR A 257 1.59 -9.27 -33.06
N ALA A 258 2.19 -8.10 -33.28
CA ALA A 258 3.49 -8.01 -33.97
C ALA A 258 4.75 -8.11 -33.07
N GLY A 259 4.60 -8.11 -31.74
CA GLY A 259 5.73 -8.08 -30.79
C GLY A 259 5.98 -9.34 -29.96
N LEU A 260 5.17 -10.39 -30.11
CA LEU A 260 5.32 -11.64 -29.35
C LEU A 260 6.19 -12.63 -30.14
N LYS A 261 7.26 -13.15 -29.53
CA LYS A 261 8.02 -14.27 -30.11
C LYS A 261 7.05 -15.44 -30.35
N LYS A 262 6.96 -15.91 -31.61
CA LYS A 262 6.23 -17.14 -31.94
C LYS A 262 6.89 -18.31 -31.23
N VAL A 263 6.12 -19.02 -30.41
CA VAL A 263 6.51 -20.33 -29.86
C VAL A 263 6.58 -21.30 -31.04
N THR A 264 7.78 -21.75 -31.38
CA THR A 264 7.98 -22.74 -32.45
C THR A 264 7.70 -24.16 -31.94
N LYS A 265 7.45 -25.08 -32.88
CA LYS A 265 6.89 -26.42 -32.64
C LYS A 265 7.79 -27.31 -31.76
N ASP A 266 9.08 -26.98 -31.69
CA ASP A 266 10.13 -27.52 -30.83
C ASP A 266 10.04 -27.10 -29.35
N MET A 267 9.27 -26.07 -29.02
CA MET A 267 9.08 -25.58 -27.64
C MET A 267 7.87 -26.20 -26.92
N GLN A 268 7.19 -27.19 -27.53
CA GLN A 268 6.02 -27.86 -26.95
C GLN A 268 6.36 -29.30 -26.51
N THR A 269 7.16 -29.43 -25.46
CA THR A 269 7.65 -30.73 -24.95
C THR A 269 6.62 -31.56 -24.16
N TRP A 270 5.39 -31.06 -24.01
CA TRP A 270 4.33 -31.70 -23.23
C TRP A 270 3.26 -32.40 -24.07
N ARG A 271 3.32 -32.33 -25.41
CA ARG A 271 2.35 -33.00 -26.30
C ARG A 271 2.74 -34.46 -26.55
N SER A 272 1.80 -35.37 -26.27
CA SER A 272 1.92 -36.83 -26.38
C SER A 272 2.15 -37.37 -27.80
N GLU A 273 2.02 -36.53 -28.80
CA GLU A 273 2.03 -36.83 -30.25
C GLU A 273 3.42 -36.71 -30.92
N TYR A 274 4.50 -36.47 -30.16
CA TYR A 274 5.89 -36.43 -30.65
C TYR A 274 6.83 -37.50 -30.05
N LYS A 275 6.31 -38.57 -29.47
CA LYS A 275 7.13 -39.76 -29.19
C LYS A 275 7.30 -40.54 -30.48
N ALA A 276 8.41 -40.32 -31.18
CA ALA A 276 8.82 -41.19 -32.28
C ALA A 276 9.36 -42.52 -31.73
N ASP A 277 9.00 -43.59 -32.42
CA ASP A 277 9.24 -45.00 -32.14
C ASP A 277 10.68 -45.39 -31.80
N GLY A 278 10.80 -46.38 -30.91
CA GLY A 278 11.79 -47.45 -31.07
C GLY A 278 13.19 -47.22 -30.51
N SER A 279 13.32 -47.17 -29.18
CA SER A 279 14.55 -47.63 -28.51
C SER A 279 14.23 -48.13 -27.10
N ALA A 280 14.75 -49.33 -26.78
CA ALA A 280 14.39 -50.15 -25.63
C ALA A 280 14.48 -49.43 -24.27
N ALA A 281 13.55 -49.78 -23.37
CA ALA A 281 13.46 -49.26 -22.02
C ALA A 281 14.68 -49.65 -21.16
N PRO A 282 15.33 -48.70 -20.48
CA PRO A 282 16.25 -49.04 -19.38
C PRO A 282 15.44 -49.51 -18.17
N ALA A 283 15.89 -50.62 -17.58
CA ALA A 283 15.29 -51.25 -16.41
C ALA A 283 15.11 -50.28 -15.23
N ALA A 284 14.00 -50.45 -14.50
CA ALA A 284 13.69 -49.69 -13.29
C ALA A 284 14.79 -49.86 -12.23
N ALA A 285 15.52 -48.78 -11.96
CA ALA A 285 16.36 -48.67 -10.78
C ALA A 285 15.47 -48.40 -9.56
N ALA A 286 15.76 -49.13 -8.47
CA ALA A 286 15.03 -49.12 -7.21
C ALA A 286 14.85 -47.70 -6.63
N SER A 287 13.68 -47.47 -6.03
CA SER A 287 13.30 -46.23 -5.36
C SER A 287 14.27 -45.87 -4.24
N ALA A 288 15.02 -44.78 -4.41
CA ALA A 288 15.70 -44.10 -3.32
C ALA A 288 14.66 -43.44 -2.38
N PRO A 289 14.88 -43.43 -1.06
CA PRO A 289 13.92 -42.89 -0.09
C PRO A 289 13.70 -41.39 -0.30
N ALA A 290 12.43 -40.99 -0.23
CA ALA A 290 11.95 -39.63 -0.47
C ALA A 290 12.72 -38.59 0.37
N ALA A 291 13.35 -37.64 -0.31
CA ALA A 291 13.88 -36.43 0.31
C ALA A 291 12.70 -35.64 0.92
N LYS A 292 12.80 -35.31 2.21
CA LYS A 292 11.82 -34.49 2.93
C LYS A 292 11.65 -33.15 2.21
N LYS A 293 10.41 -32.84 1.86
CA LYS A 293 9.97 -31.52 1.36
C LYS A 293 10.51 -30.42 2.30
N PRO A 294 11.12 -29.34 1.80
CA PRO A 294 11.47 -28.20 2.64
C PRO A 294 10.21 -27.68 3.33
N ALA A 295 10.29 -27.48 4.65
CA ALA A 295 9.20 -26.91 5.43
C ALA A 295 8.81 -25.54 4.85
N ALA A 296 7.51 -25.31 4.70
CA ALA A 296 6.99 -23.99 4.36
C ALA A 296 7.48 -22.96 5.39
N PRO A 297 7.86 -21.74 4.97
CA PRO A 297 8.31 -20.70 5.89
C PRO A 297 7.19 -20.42 6.90
N VAL A 298 7.53 -20.53 8.19
CA VAL A 298 6.63 -20.27 9.30
C VAL A 298 6.25 -18.79 9.25
N LYS A 299 5.00 -18.48 8.90
CA LYS A 299 4.45 -17.12 9.03
C LYS A 299 4.55 -16.71 10.49
N ALA A 300 5.11 -15.53 10.77
CA ALA A 300 5.05 -14.94 12.10
C ALA A 300 3.57 -14.65 12.44
N THR A 301 2.94 -15.52 13.21
CA THR A 301 1.57 -15.36 13.70
C THR A 301 1.59 -14.36 14.86
N LYS A 302 0.98 -13.19 14.67
CA LYS A 302 0.65 -12.30 15.79
C LYS A 302 -0.27 -13.07 16.77
N PRO A 303 -0.22 -12.76 18.09
CA PRO A 303 -1.04 -13.47 19.05
C PRO A 303 -2.53 -13.27 18.72
N PRO A 304 -3.37 -14.32 18.90
CA PRO A 304 -4.81 -14.18 18.74
C PRO A 304 -5.38 -13.13 19.69
N VAL A 305 -6.26 -12.27 19.19
CA VAL A 305 -6.94 -11.23 19.95
C VAL A 305 -8.44 -11.50 19.91
N CYS A 306 -9.08 -11.42 21.07
CA CYS A 306 -10.54 -11.41 21.19
C CYS A 306 -10.90 -10.53 22.39
N GLU A 307 -11.08 -9.23 22.16
CA GLU A 307 -11.36 -8.27 23.22
C GLU A 307 -12.23 -7.11 22.73
N GLN A 308 -12.81 -6.36 23.67
CA GLN A 308 -13.49 -5.11 23.34
C GLN A 308 -12.52 -3.94 23.38
N ARG A 309 -12.45 -3.16 22.30
CA ARG A 309 -11.76 -1.86 22.23
C ARG A 309 -12.77 -0.78 21.89
N ASN A 310 -12.86 0.25 22.73
CA ASN A 310 -13.80 1.37 22.57
C ASN A 310 -15.26 0.92 22.40
N GLY A 311 -15.67 -0.15 23.10
CA GLY A 311 -17.02 -0.71 23.03
C GLY A 311 -17.31 -1.59 21.80
N ASN A 312 -16.32 -1.79 20.91
CA ASN A 312 -16.42 -2.66 19.74
C ASN A 312 -15.56 -3.90 19.89
N TRP A 313 -15.98 -5.02 19.31
CA TRP A 313 -15.25 -6.26 19.35
C TRP A 313 -14.12 -6.30 18.31
N GLN A 314 -12.95 -6.74 18.75
CA GLN A 314 -11.76 -6.96 17.94
C GLN A 314 -11.39 -8.45 18.02
N ILE A 315 -11.53 -9.14 16.90
CA ILE A 315 -11.22 -10.57 16.76
C ILE A 315 -10.10 -10.69 15.72
N GLU A 316 -8.86 -10.83 16.15
CA GLU A 316 -7.71 -10.79 15.25
C GLU A 316 -6.88 -12.07 15.32
N TYR A 317 -6.31 -12.48 14.19
CA TYR A 317 -5.30 -13.56 14.09
C TYR A 317 -5.71 -14.90 14.70
N GLN A 318 -7.00 -15.22 14.70
CA GLN A 318 -7.49 -16.54 15.09
C GLN A 318 -7.04 -17.58 14.07
N VAL A 319 -6.59 -18.75 14.55
CA VAL A 319 -6.07 -19.82 13.70
C VAL A 319 -6.64 -21.16 14.11
N GLY A 320 -6.99 -21.97 13.11
CA GLY A 320 -7.43 -23.35 13.31
C GLY A 320 -8.95 -23.49 13.52
N PRO A 321 -9.47 -24.71 13.41
CA PRO A 321 -10.91 -24.94 13.24
C PRO A 321 -11.73 -24.78 14.52
N GLU A 322 -11.08 -24.66 15.67
CA GLU A 322 -11.72 -24.51 16.98
C GLU A 322 -12.66 -23.29 16.98
N PRO A 323 -13.96 -23.49 17.29
CA PRO A 323 -14.91 -22.39 17.33
C PRO A 323 -14.57 -21.37 18.42
N LEU A 324 -14.43 -20.11 18.03
CA LEU A 324 -14.41 -18.96 18.94
C LEU A 324 -15.81 -18.34 18.98
N THR A 325 -16.46 -18.41 20.14
CA THR A 325 -17.77 -17.79 20.36
C THR A 325 -17.64 -16.47 21.10
N VAL A 326 -18.24 -15.42 20.54
CA VAL A 326 -18.43 -14.11 21.17
C VAL A 326 -19.92 -13.94 21.42
N SER A 327 -20.32 -14.05 22.69
CA SER A 327 -21.71 -13.91 23.11
C SER A 327 -22.07 -12.48 23.52
N ASP A 328 -23.37 -12.21 23.62
CA ASP A 328 -23.96 -10.95 24.09
C ASP A 328 -23.58 -9.70 23.27
N VAL A 329 -23.33 -9.85 21.97
CA VAL A 329 -23.12 -8.71 21.08
C VAL A 329 -24.43 -7.93 20.92
N ASN A 330 -24.36 -6.61 21.14
CA ASN A 330 -25.55 -5.74 21.03
C ASN A 330 -25.46 -4.74 19.88
N MET A 331 -26.63 -4.18 19.54
CA MET A 331 -26.85 -3.37 18.32
C MET A 331 -26.07 -2.06 18.26
N LYS A 332 -25.34 -1.69 19.32
CA LYS A 332 -24.45 -0.52 19.36
C LYS A 332 -23.00 -0.87 19.02
N GLN A 333 -22.64 -2.15 19.04
CA GLN A 333 -21.27 -2.62 18.90
C GLN A 333 -20.99 -3.06 17.46
N GLN A 334 -19.83 -2.65 16.96
CA GLN A 334 -19.24 -3.21 15.75
C GLN A 334 -18.41 -4.45 16.11
N VAL A 335 -18.38 -5.43 15.21
CA VAL A 335 -17.46 -6.56 15.30
C VAL A 335 -16.47 -6.48 14.13
N TYR A 336 -15.19 -6.29 14.44
CA TYR A 336 -14.10 -6.28 13.46
C TYR A 336 -13.29 -7.57 13.58
N ILE A 337 -13.22 -8.32 12.48
CA ILE A 337 -12.57 -9.63 12.40
C ILE A 337 -11.42 -9.52 11.39
N PHE A 338 -10.18 -9.69 11.83
CA PHE A 338 -9.01 -9.41 11.01
C PHE A 338 -8.01 -10.57 10.97
N GLY A 339 -7.52 -10.90 9.77
CA GLY A 339 -6.33 -11.73 9.60
C GLY A 339 -6.45 -13.17 10.13
N CYS A 340 -7.67 -13.69 10.27
CA CYS A 340 -7.91 -15.04 10.77
C CYS A 340 -7.69 -16.07 9.67
N GLU A 341 -7.02 -17.19 9.97
CA GLU A 341 -6.66 -18.24 9.00
C GLU A 341 -7.17 -19.62 9.45
N GLY A 342 -8.15 -20.17 8.72
CA GLY A 342 -8.77 -21.46 9.06
C GLY A 342 -9.67 -21.42 10.30
N ALA A 343 -10.04 -20.22 10.77
CA ALA A 343 -10.78 -20.00 12.01
C ALA A 343 -12.29 -20.20 11.83
N THR A 344 -12.97 -20.68 12.88
CA THR A 344 -14.44 -20.68 12.96
C THR A 344 -14.88 -19.69 14.03
N ILE A 345 -15.66 -18.67 13.66
CA ILE A 345 -16.03 -17.57 14.56
C ILE A 345 -17.55 -17.51 14.64
N LEU A 346 -18.09 -17.55 15.85
CA LEU A 346 -19.51 -17.46 16.16
C LEU A 346 -19.77 -16.15 16.88
N VAL A 347 -20.63 -15.30 16.31
CA VAL A 347 -21.04 -14.02 16.89
C VAL A 347 -22.51 -14.13 17.26
N GLU A 348 -22.78 -14.22 18.56
CA GLU A 348 -24.14 -14.33 19.07
C GLU A 348 -24.66 -12.97 19.53
N GLY A 349 -25.92 -12.70 19.20
CA GLY A 349 -26.55 -11.40 19.37
C GLY A 349 -26.55 -10.55 18.11
N LYS A 350 -27.03 -9.32 18.24
CA LYS A 350 -27.32 -8.43 17.11
C LYS A 350 -26.27 -7.35 17.02
N ALA A 351 -25.32 -7.45 16.09
CA ALA A 351 -24.28 -6.45 15.88
C ALA A 351 -24.82 -5.21 15.15
N LYS A 352 -24.19 -4.05 15.33
CA LYS A 352 -24.44 -2.87 14.49
C LYS A 352 -24.04 -3.16 13.04
N ASN A 353 -22.78 -3.52 12.87
CA ASN A 353 -22.15 -3.97 11.63
C ASN A 353 -21.05 -4.97 11.96
N ILE A 354 -20.73 -5.81 10.99
CA ILE A 354 -19.63 -6.78 11.09
C ILE A 354 -18.69 -6.54 9.91
N VAL A 355 -17.39 -6.64 10.14
CA VAL A 355 -16.37 -6.53 9.10
C VAL A 355 -15.45 -7.73 9.21
N LEU A 356 -15.35 -8.50 8.13
CA LEU A 356 -14.46 -9.63 7.96
C LEU A 356 -13.37 -9.23 6.97
N ASP A 357 -12.17 -8.95 7.48
CA ASP A 357 -11.07 -8.38 6.73
C ASP A 357 -9.85 -9.32 6.72
N SER A 358 -9.26 -9.54 5.54
CA SER A 358 -7.97 -10.22 5.40
C SER A 358 -7.96 -11.65 5.93
N CYS A 359 -9.13 -12.29 5.99
CA CYS A 359 -9.30 -13.65 6.50
C CYS A 359 -9.17 -14.70 5.38
N LYS A 360 -8.63 -15.88 5.72
CA LYS A 360 -8.35 -16.95 4.75
C LYS A 360 -8.90 -18.28 5.24
N LYS A 361 -9.72 -18.96 4.43
CA LYS A 361 -10.31 -20.25 4.78
C LYS A 361 -11.10 -20.24 6.10
N SER A 362 -11.59 -19.07 6.51
CA SER A 362 -12.27 -18.88 7.78
C SER A 362 -13.78 -18.88 7.59
N LYS A 363 -14.49 -19.28 8.65
CA LYS A 363 -15.95 -19.35 8.72
C LYS A 363 -16.44 -18.35 9.75
N LEU A 364 -17.43 -17.55 9.37
CA LEU A 364 -18.14 -16.64 10.27
C LEU A 364 -19.60 -17.06 10.32
N ILE A 365 -20.14 -17.26 11.52
CA ILE A 365 -21.56 -17.49 11.76
C ILE A 365 -22.04 -16.39 12.71
N PHE A 366 -23.11 -15.68 12.35
CA PHE A 366 -23.67 -14.64 13.21
C PHE A 366 -25.19 -14.65 13.22
N ASP A 367 -25.81 -14.14 14.29
CA ASP A 367 -27.27 -14.01 14.37
C ASP A 367 -27.77 -12.91 13.43
N ASP A 368 -27.59 -11.65 13.80
CA ASP A 368 -28.15 -10.50 13.08
C ASP A 368 -27.14 -9.35 12.97
N ALA A 369 -27.27 -8.57 11.90
CA ALA A 369 -26.59 -7.29 11.77
C ALA A 369 -27.59 -6.19 11.43
N VAL A 370 -27.50 -5.04 12.11
CA VAL A 370 -28.44 -3.91 11.91
C VAL A 370 -28.27 -3.29 10.53
N SER A 371 -27.04 -3.09 10.07
CA SER A 371 -26.77 -2.47 8.77
C SER A 371 -26.20 -3.44 7.75
N SER A 372 -25.05 -4.05 8.06
CA SER A 372 -24.26 -4.74 7.04
C SER A 372 -23.22 -5.71 7.60
N ILE A 373 -22.84 -6.66 6.75
CA ILE A 373 -21.57 -7.39 6.80
C ILE A 373 -20.69 -6.93 5.64
N GLU A 374 -19.43 -6.60 5.93
CA GLU A 374 -18.40 -6.26 4.93
C GLU A 374 -17.36 -7.37 4.88
N ILE A 375 -17.20 -8.00 3.72
CA ILE A 375 -16.23 -9.06 3.46
C ILE A 375 -15.15 -8.47 2.56
N VAL A 376 -14.00 -8.16 3.14
CA VAL A 376 -12.95 -7.35 2.49
C VAL A 376 -11.64 -8.11 2.47
N ASN A 377 -10.95 -8.12 1.33
CA ASN A 377 -9.58 -8.67 1.22
C ASN A 377 -9.47 -10.15 1.66
N CYS A 378 -10.56 -10.91 1.56
CA CYS A 378 -10.64 -12.29 2.07
C CYS A 378 -10.32 -13.32 0.99
N LYS A 379 -10.05 -14.57 1.41
CA LYS A 379 -9.85 -15.68 0.47
C LYS A 379 -10.45 -17.00 0.95
N GLY A 380 -11.37 -17.57 0.17
CA GLY A 380 -12.02 -18.84 0.44
C GLY A 380 -12.79 -18.85 1.77
N VAL A 381 -13.54 -17.79 2.06
CA VAL A 381 -14.29 -17.64 3.31
C VAL A 381 -15.73 -18.10 3.17
N GLN A 382 -16.33 -18.53 4.28
CA GLN A 382 -17.76 -18.83 4.37
C GLN A 382 -18.39 -17.96 5.44
N VAL A 383 -19.53 -17.34 5.13
CA VAL A 383 -20.23 -16.44 6.05
C VAL A 383 -21.69 -16.87 6.15
N GLN A 384 -22.22 -17.06 7.35
CA GLN A 384 -23.61 -17.46 7.57
C GLN A 384 -24.31 -16.46 8.48
N CYS A 385 -25.42 -15.90 7.99
CA CYS A 385 -26.36 -15.13 8.79
C CYS A 385 -27.54 -16.03 9.18
N LYS A 386 -27.72 -16.28 10.49
CA LYS A 386 -28.83 -17.09 11.03
C LYS A 386 -30.15 -16.31 11.04
N GLY A 387 -30.07 -15.00 11.25
CA GLY A 387 -31.19 -14.06 11.26
C GLY A 387 -31.19 -13.18 10.02
N ARG A 388 -31.24 -11.85 10.20
CA ARG A 388 -31.31 -10.88 9.11
C ARG A 388 -30.06 -10.00 9.04
N VAL A 389 -29.66 -9.71 7.80
CA VAL A 389 -28.69 -8.66 7.46
C VAL A 389 -29.19 -7.90 6.23
N PRO A 390 -29.35 -6.57 6.29
CA PRO A 390 -29.88 -5.82 5.14
C PRO A 390 -28.95 -5.76 3.94
N SER A 391 -27.64 -5.74 4.16
CA SER A 391 -26.65 -5.61 3.09
C SER A 391 -25.39 -6.44 3.33
N VAL A 392 -24.91 -7.09 2.28
CA VAL A 392 -23.64 -7.81 2.23
C VAL A 392 -22.75 -7.11 1.20
N ALA A 393 -21.65 -6.52 1.66
CA ALA A 393 -20.64 -5.94 0.78
C ALA A 393 -19.47 -6.92 0.62
N ILE A 394 -19.09 -7.26 -0.61
CA ILE A 394 -17.96 -8.13 -0.92
C ILE A 394 -16.96 -7.35 -1.76
N ASP A 395 -15.84 -6.97 -1.16
CA ASP A 395 -14.79 -6.19 -1.83
C ASP A 395 -13.46 -6.94 -1.81
N LYS A 396 -12.77 -6.97 -2.96
CA LYS A 396 -11.42 -7.53 -3.08
C LYS A 396 -11.28 -8.94 -2.50
N THR A 397 -12.28 -9.80 -2.68
CA THR A 397 -12.33 -11.14 -2.08
C THR A 397 -12.35 -12.23 -3.15
N ASP A 398 -11.50 -13.25 -2.99
CA ASP A 398 -11.41 -14.39 -3.90
C ASP A 398 -12.00 -15.64 -3.22
N GLY A 399 -13.17 -16.11 -3.65
CA GLY A 399 -13.85 -17.26 -3.04
C GLY A 399 -14.61 -16.86 -1.79
N CYS A 400 -15.91 -16.65 -1.94
CA CYS A 400 -16.82 -16.30 -0.86
C CYS A 400 -18.15 -17.02 -1.03
N LEU A 401 -18.57 -17.77 -0.02
CA LEU A 401 -19.90 -18.37 0.04
C LEU A 401 -20.67 -17.77 1.21
N VAL A 402 -21.77 -17.09 0.90
CA VAL A 402 -22.64 -16.44 1.88
C VAL A 402 -23.93 -17.23 2.04
N TYR A 403 -24.19 -17.74 3.24
CA TYR A 403 -25.43 -18.41 3.61
C TYR A 403 -26.39 -17.39 4.24
N ILE A 404 -27.59 -17.32 3.68
CA ILE A 404 -28.66 -16.41 4.12
C ILE A 404 -29.85 -17.25 4.60
N SER A 405 -30.41 -16.88 5.75
CA SER A 405 -31.64 -17.49 6.26
C SER A 405 -32.84 -17.22 5.34
N TRP A 406 -33.93 -17.98 5.53
CA TRP A 406 -35.17 -17.74 4.80
C TRP A 406 -35.72 -16.33 5.06
N GLU A 407 -35.63 -15.87 6.30
CA GLU A 407 -36.08 -14.55 6.74
C GLU A 407 -35.18 -13.42 6.19
N GLY A 408 -33.90 -13.69 5.92
CA GLY A 408 -32.91 -12.71 5.47
C GLY A 408 -32.83 -12.49 3.96
N ARG A 409 -33.62 -13.21 3.15
CA ARG A 409 -33.49 -13.24 1.67
C ARG A 409 -33.72 -11.93 0.91
N GLU A 410 -34.18 -10.87 1.57
CA GLU A 410 -34.28 -9.52 1.00
C GLU A 410 -32.94 -8.74 1.04
N VAL A 411 -31.88 -9.39 1.49
CA VAL A 411 -30.52 -8.83 1.56
C VAL A 411 -30.04 -8.30 0.21
N GLN A 412 -29.43 -7.11 0.23
CA GLN A 412 -28.75 -6.52 -0.93
C GLN A 412 -27.27 -6.92 -0.95
N PHE A 413 -26.82 -7.45 -2.09
CA PHE A 413 -25.40 -7.67 -2.34
C PHE A 413 -24.79 -6.47 -3.09
N VAL A 414 -23.65 -5.99 -2.62
CA VAL A 414 -22.82 -4.99 -3.31
C VAL A 414 -21.43 -5.61 -3.47
N THR A 415 -20.95 -5.74 -4.70
CA THR A 415 -19.69 -6.45 -4.98
C THR A 415 -18.73 -5.58 -5.78
N SER A 416 -17.44 -5.70 -5.49
CA SER A 416 -16.38 -5.02 -6.22
C SER A 416 -15.06 -5.80 -6.17
N LYS A 417 -14.35 -5.87 -7.30
CA LYS A 417 -13.02 -6.51 -7.42
C LYS A 417 -12.94 -7.91 -6.77
N SER A 418 -14.03 -8.68 -6.81
CA SER A 418 -14.15 -9.96 -6.13
C SER A 418 -14.50 -11.04 -7.15
N SER A 419 -14.05 -12.27 -6.89
CA SER A 419 -14.29 -13.44 -7.74
C SER A 419 -14.75 -14.66 -6.95
N GLU A 420 -15.38 -15.62 -7.61
CA GLU A 420 -15.89 -16.87 -7.02
C GLU A 420 -16.89 -16.60 -5.88
N MET A 421 -17.84 -15.69 -6.13
CA MET A 421 -18.86 -15.28 -5.15
C MET A 421 -20.15 -16.07 -5.34
N ASN A 422 -20.57 -16.79 -4.30
CA ASN A 422 -21.81 -17.56 -4.30
C ASN A 422 -22.66 -17.17 -3.09
N VAL A 423 -23.97 -17.23 -3.27
CA VAL A 423 -24.96 -17.11 -2.20
C VAL A 423 -25.75 -18.41 -2.11
N ALA A 424 -25.96 -18.90 -0.89
CA ALA A 424 -26.80 -20.05 -0.61
C ALA A 424 -27.96 -19.64 0.29
N PHE A 425 -29.17 -20.09 -0.04
CA PHE A 425 -30.38 -19.81 0.73
C PHE A 425 -31.38 -20.98 0.65
N PRO A 426 -32.25 -21.18 1.66
CA PRO A 426 -33.21 -22.28 1.68
C PRO A 426 -34.18 -22.24 0.48
N GLU A 427 -34.55 -23.42 -0.05
CA GLU A 427 -35.56 -23.53 -1.12
C GLU A 427 -36.95 -23.01 -0.72
N GLY A 428 -37.26 -23.07 0.58
CA GLY A 428 -38.54 -22.69 1.13
C GLY A 428 -38.46 -22.37 2.63
N PRO A 429 -39.54 -21.86 3.22
CA PRO A 429 -39.63 -21.65 4.67
C PRO A 429 -39.43 -22.98 5.41
N GLY A 430 -38.43 -23.04 6.30
CA GLY A 430 -38.13 -24.25 7.08
C GLY A 430 -37.51 -25.40 6.29
N SER A 431 -37.02 -25.15 5.06
CA SER A 431 -36.27 -26.13 4.28
C SER A 431 -34.85 -26.32 4.81
N ASP A 432 -34.42 -27.58 4.94
CA ASP A 432 -33.01 -27.93 5.19
C ASP A 432 -32.19 -27.94 3.89
N ASP A 433 -32.87 -27.99 2.74
CA ASP A 433 -32.24 -27.93 1.42
C ASP A 433 -31.98 -26.47 1.01
N TYR A 434 -30.73 -26.20 0.63
CA TYR A 434 -30.25 -24.89 0.18
C TYR A 434 -30.03 -24.89 -1.33
N VAL A 435 -30.48 -23.81 -1.98
CA VAL A 435 -30.08 -23.48 -3.35
C VAL A 435 -28.85 -22.60 -3.29
N GLU A 436 -27.81 -22.98 -4.02
CA GLU A 436 -26.62 -22.16 -4.24
C GLU A 436 -26.72 -21.48 -5.61
N LYS A 437 -26.51 -20.17 -5.65
CA LYS A 437 -26.49 -19.35 -6.87
C LYS A 437 -25.22 -18.53 -6.93
N PRO A 438 -24.55 -18.45 -8.09
CA PRO A 438 -23.42 -17.55 -8.27
C PRO A 438 -23.93 -16.10 -8.30
N ILE A 439 -23.16 -15.20 -7.70
CA ILE A 439 -23.32 -13.76 -7.90
C ILE A 439 -22.51 -13.39 -9.15
N PRO A 440 -23.13 -12.81 -10.19
CA PRO A 440 -22.42 -12.47 -11.42
C PRO A 440 -21.25 -11.52 -11.20
N GLU A 441 -20.09 -11.87 -11.76
CA GLU A 441 -18.87 -11.07 -11.73
C GLU A 441 -18.42 -10.63 -13.13
N GLN A 442 -18.96 -11.25 -14.20
CA GLN A 442 -18.69 -10.86 -15.58
C GLN A 442 -19.89 -10.10 -16.18
N PHE A 443 -19.59 -8.90 -16.68
CA PHE A 443 -20.54 -8.03 -17.35
C PHE A 443 -20.09 -7.77 -18.80
N VAL A 444 -21.06 -7.63 -19.69
CA VAL A 444 -20.87 -7.23 -21.07
C VAL A 444 -21.24 -5.76 -21.19
N HIS A 445 -20.29 -4.96 -21.67
CA HIS A 445 -20.47 -3.50 -21.80
C HIS A 445 -20.57 -3.10 -23.26
N LYS A 446 -21.48 -2.17 -23.59
CA LYS A 446 -21.62 -1.61 -24.94
C LYS A 446 -21.72 -0.09 -24.86
N ILE A 447 -21.08 0.58 -25.81
CA ILE A 447 -21.33 2.00 -26.07
C ILE A 447 -22.61 2.07 -26.91
N THR A 448 -23.58 2.83 -26.43
CA THR A 448 -24.89 3.02 -27.08
C THR A 448 -24.86 4.21 -28.03
N ASP A 449 -25.89 4.33 -28.88
CA ASP A 449 -26.00 5.41 -29.87
C ASP A 449 -26.08 6.82 -29.23
N ASP A 450 -26.53 6.91 -27.97
CA ASP A 450 -26.58 8.15 -27.18
C ASP A 450 -25.27 8.44 -26.42
N LEU A 451 -24.19 7.72 -26.74
CA LEU A 451 -22.87 7.83 -26.11
C LEU A 451 -22.86 7.52 -24.61
N THR A 452 -23.80 6.70 -24.14
CA THR A 452 -23.78 6.13 -22.79
C THR A 452 -23.17 4.71 -22.80
N ILE A 453 -22.98 4.12 -21.61
CA ILE A 453 -22.48 2.75 -21.46
C ILE A 453 -23.61 1.91 -20.87
N SER A 454 -24.08 0.91 -21.63
CA SER A 454 -24.92 -0.15 -21.09
C SER A 454 -24.05 -1.27 -20.51
N SER A 455 -24.51 -1.90 -19.44
CA SER A 455 -23.82 -3.02 -18.79
C SER A 455 -24.85 -4.10 -18.48
N ASP A 456 -24.70 -5.24 -19.12
CA ASP A 456 -25.57 -6.40 -18.94
C ASP A 456 -24.77 -7.52 -18.27
N VAL A 457 -25.44 -8.35 -17.48
CA VAL A 457 -24.82 -9.57 -16.94
C VAL A 457 -24.48 -10.50 -18.11
N SER A 458 -23.31 -11.12 -18.09
CA SER A 458 -22.90 -12.07 -19.12
C SER A 458 -23.85 -13.27 -19.23
N ASP A 459 -24.07 -13.75 -20.45
CA ASP A 459 -24.89 -14.94 -20.73
C ASP A 459 -24.39 -16.21 -20.01
N LEU A 460 -23.14 -16.21 -19.51
CA LEU A 460 -22.60 -17.27 -18.64
C LEU A 460 -23.39 -17.50 -17.34
N TYR A 461 -24.23 -16.55 -16.94
CA TYR A 461 -25.08 -16.67 -15.74
C TYR A 461 -26.55 -16.95 -16.07
N SER A 462 -26.90 -17.06 -17.35
CA SER A 462 -28.25 -17.33 -17.82
C SER A 462 -28.45 -18.85 -17.95
N HIS A 463 -28.69 -19.51 -16.82
CA HIS A 463 -28.95 -20.96 -16.75
C HIS A 463 -30.24 -21.29 -15.99
#